data_AF-A0A2S0LZZ7-F1
#
_entry.id   AF-A0A2S0LZZ7-F1
#
_cell.length_a   1.000
_cell.length_b   1.000
_cell.length_c   1.000
_cell.angle_alpha   90.00
_cell.angle_beta   90.00
_cell.angle_gamma   90.00
#
_symmetry.space_group_name_H-M   'P 1'
#
loop_
_entity.id
_entity.type
_entity.pdbx_description
1 polymer ?
#
loop_
_entity_poly.entity_id
_entity_poly.type
_entity_poly.pdbx_seq_one_letter_code
_entity_poly.pdbx_strand_id
1 'polypeptide(L)'
;MIGEGRQEWVARARCKDIDPDELFVRGAAQRKAASICRHCPVLLQCRADALDNRVEFGVWGGMTERQRRALLKQHPEVRSWADFFAQQVERHSAAY
;
A
#
# COMPACT_ATOMS: atom_id res chain seq x y z
N MET A 1 -22.82 -8.15 2.79
CA MET A 1 -22.01 -7.31 3.69
C MET A 1 -20.62 -7.18 3.08
N ILE A 2 -20.34 -6.05 2.43
CA ILE A 2 -19.07 -5.78 1.75
C ILE A 2 -18.22 -4.95 2.73
N GLY A 3 -17.29 -5.56 3.46
CA GLY A 3 -16.46 -4.80 4.41
C GLY A 3 -15.52 -5.60 5.33
N GLU A 4 -15.82 -6.85 5.64
CA GLU A 4 -15.10 -7.64 6.66
C GLU A 4 -13.60 -7.80 6.33
N GLY A 5 -13.28 -8.15 5.08
CA GLY A 5 -11.90 -8.43 4.68
C GLY A 5 -10.98 -7.23 4.76
N ARG A 6 -11.47 -6.02 4.50
CA ARG A 6 -10.64 -4.80 4.58
C ARG A 6 -10.30 -4.46 6.02
N GLN A 7 -11.28 -4.53 6.93
CA GLN A 7 -11.06 -4.18 8.32
C GLN A 7 -10.09 -5.17 9.00
N GLU A 8 -10.16 -6.45 8.64
CA GLU A 8 -9.29 -7.48 9.22
C GLU A 8 -7.80 -7.23 8.95
N TRP A 9 -7.42 -6.94 7.69
CA TRP A 9 -6.02 -6.67 7.39
C TRP A 9 -5.59 -5.28 7.87
N VAL A 10 -6.47 -4.28 7.82
CA VAL A 10 -6.17 -2.92 8.34
C VAL A 10 -5.88 -2.99 9.85
N ALA A 11 -6.59 -3.82 10.60
CA ALA A 11 -6.34 -4.03 12.03
C ALA A 11 -4.95 -4.59 12.35
N ARG A 12 -4.29 -5.23 11.37
CA ARG A 12 -2.92 -5.76 11.46
C ARG A 12 -1.86 -4.78 10.97
N ALA A 13 -2.25 -3.59 10.53
CA ALA A 13 -1.31 -2.57 10.05
C ALA A 13 -0.49 -1.98 11.19
N ARG A 14 0.85 -1.98 11.05
CA ARG A 14 1.76 -1.39 12.05
C ARG A 14 1.58 0.12 12.22
N CYS A 15 1.13 0.81 11.18
CA CYS A 15 0.92 2.25 11.24
C CYS A 15 -0.29 2.65 12.10
N LYS A 16 -1.15 1.71 12.53
CA LYS A 16 -2.31 2.04 13.37
C LYS A 16 -1.91 2.55 14.76
N ASP A 17 -0.76 2.10 15.27
CA ASP A 17 -0.27 2.40 16.62
C ASP A 17 0.67 3.61 16.62
N ILE A 18 0.77 4.33 15.50
CA ILE A 18 1.64 5.49 15.32
C ILE A 18 0.80 6.76 15.29
N ASP A 19 1.36 7.85 15.79
CA ASP A 19 0.71 9.14 15.82
C ASP A 19 0.24 9.56 14.41
N PRO A 20 -1.04 9.91 14.23
CA PRO A 20 -1.55 10.45 12.97
C PRO A 20 -0.73 11.62 12.43
N ASP A 21 -0.18 12.48 13.29
CA ASP A 21 0.60 13.64 12.86
C ASP A 21 1.92 13.24 12.19
N GLU A 22 2.47 12.07 12.52
CA GLU A 22 3.64 11.50 11.84
C GLU A 22 3.30 10.86 10.48
N LEU A 23 2.03 10.51 10.26
CA LEU A 23 1.54 9.86 9.03
C LEU A 23 0.96 10.86 8.02
N PHE A 24 0.27 11.90 8.49
CA PHE A 24 -0.36 12.94 7.67
C PHE A 24 0.59 14.09 7.30
N VAL A 25 1.82 13.73 6.93
CA VAL A 25 2.88 14.67 6.57
C VAL A 25 2.91 14.97 5.07
N ARG A 26 3.47 16.12 4.70
CA ARG A 26 3.60 16.58 3.30
C ARG A 26 5.05 16.58 2.82
N GLY A 27 5.24 16.52 1.51
CA GLY A 27 6.55 16.68 0.87
C GLY A 27 7.58 15.63 1.31
N ALA A 28 8.79 16.06 1.68
CA ALA A 28 9.89 15.17 2.02
C ALA A 28 9.60 14.26 3.23
N ALA A 29 8.75 14.70 4.17
CA ALA A 29 8.37 13.94 5.35
C ALA A 29 7.55 12.68 4.99
N GLN A 30 6.87 12.64 3.84
CA GLN A 30 6.18 11.43 3.37
C GLN A 30 7.14 10.26 3.15
N ARG A 31 8.42 10.52 2.83
CA ARG A 31 9.42 9.45 2.72
C ARG A 31 9.73 8.81 4.07
N LYS A 32 9.70 9.61 5.14
CA LYS A 32 9.87 9.13 6.52
C LYS A 32 8.66 8.30 6.94
N ALA A 33 7.44 8.78 6.67
CA ALA A 33 6.23 7.99 6.90
C ALA A 33 6.21 6.68 6.08
N ALA A 34 6.72 6.69 4.84
CA ALA A 34 6.82 5.49 4.01
C ALA A 34 7.80 4.44 4.54
N SER A 35 8.83 4.85 5.29
CA SER A 35 9.81 3.92 5.85
C SER A 35 9.21 3.03 6.95
N ILE A 36 8.24 3.57 7.70
CA ILE A 36 7.46 2.85 8.71
C ILE A 36 6.79 1.62 8.10
N CYS A 37 6.25 1.76 6.89
CA CYS A 37 5.55 0.69 6.22
C CYS A 37 6.44 -0.50 5.83
N ARG A 38 7.78 -0.35 5.78
CA ARG A 38 8.71 -1.36 5.22
C ARG A 38 8.59 -2.75 5.85
N HIS A 39 8.26 -2.82 7.15
CA HIS A 39 8.10 -4.08 7.89
C HIS A 39 6.64 -4.36 8.26
N CYS A 40 5.69 -3.68 7.60
CA CYS A 40 4.28 -3.90 7.84
C CYS A 40 3.85 -5.22 7.20
N PRO A 41 3.23 -6.16 7.94
CA PRO A 41 2.81 -7.46 7.40
C PRO A 41 1.75 -7.31 6.31
N VAL A 42 1.04 -6.18 6.29
CA VAL A 42 -0.02 -5.88 5.31
C VAL A 42 0.40 -4.87 4.24
N LEU A 43 1.71 -4.72 4.02
CA LEU A 43 2.24 -3.75 3.06
C LEU A 43 1.71 -3.97 1.64
N LEU A 44 1.60 -5.23 1.20
CA LEU A 44 1.09 -5.56 -0.13
C LEU A 44 -0.42 -5.33 -0.25
N GLN A 45 -1.22 -5.77 0.74
CA GLN A 45 -2.67 -5.50 0.75
C GLN A 45 -2.95 -3.99 0.77
N CYS A 46 -2.24 -3.24 1.62
CA CYS A 46 -2.38 -1.78 1.71
C CYS A 46 -2.00 -1.08 0.41
N ARG A 47 -0.94 -1.56 -0.26
CA ARG A 47 -0.51 -1.03 -1.56
C ARG A 47 -1.54 -1.31 -2.65
N ALA A 48 -2.04 -2.54 -2.72
CA ALA A 48 -3.08 -2.94 -3.66
C ALA A 48 -4.33 -2.08 -3.49
N ASP A 49 -4.85 -2.02 -2.26
CA ASP A 49 -6.06 -1.27 -1.93
C ASP A 49 -5.93 0.21 -2.32
N ALA A 50 -4.78 0.83 -2.07
CA ALA A 50 -4.56 2.24 -2.45
C ALA A 50 -4.50 2.48 -3.96
N LEU A 51 -4.01 1.49 -4.73
CA LEU A 51 -3.94 1.59 -6.19
C LEU A 51 -5.28 1.27 -6.84
N ASP A 52 -5.98 0.24 -6.37
CA ASP A 52 -7.31 -0.16 -6.83
C ASP A 52 -8.34 0.95 -6.56
N ASN A 53 -8.33 1.55 -5.36
CA ASN A 53 -9.20 2.68 -5.00
C ASN A 53 -8.69 4.04 -5.51
N ARG A 54 -7.54 4.08 -6.21
CA ARG A 54 -6.91 5.31 -6.73
C ARG A 54 -6.78 6.41 -5.66
N VAL A 55 -6.34 6.03 -4.47
CA VAL A 55 -6.23 6.98 -3.35
C VAL A 55 -5.20 8.06 -3.65
N GLU A 56 -5.67 9.31 -3.67
CA GLU A 56 -4.87 10.45 -4.12
C GLU A 56 -3.91 10.98 -3.06
N PHE A 57 -4.21 10.81 -1.77
CA PHE A 57 -3.44 11.46 -0.70
C PHE A 57 -2.81 10.46 0.28
N GLY A 58 -1.78 10.92 0.98
CA GLY A 58 -1.11 10.17 2.05
C GLY A 58 -0.17 9.07 1.56
N VAL A 59 0.41 8.36 2.53
CA VAL A 59 1.34 7.25 2.32
C VAL A 59 0.61 5.93 2.52
N TRP A 60 0.76 5.03 1.55
CA TRP A 60 0.08 3.73 1.55
C TRP A 60 1.04 2.64 1.10
N GLY A 61 1.14 1.54 1.86
CA GLY A 61 1.99 0.40 1.51
C GLY A 61 3.46 0.76 1.23
N GLY A 62 3.98 1.79 1.92
CA GLY A 62 5.33 2.34 1.71
C GLY A 62 5.51 3.16 0.43
N MET A 63 4.42 3.61 -0.20
CA MET A 63 4.44 4.44 -1.39
C MET A 63 3.86 5.82 -1.12
N THR A 64 4.58 6.84 -1.58
CA THR A 64 4.07 8.21 -1.66
C THR A 64 3.06 8.35 -2.80
N GLU A 65 2.24 9.41 -2.75
CA GLU A 65 1.30 9.75 -3.83
C GLU A 65 1.97 9.74 -5.20
N ARG A 66 3.12 10.40 -5.32
CA ARG A 66 3.86 10.49 -6.59
C ARG A 66 4.25 9.12 -7.13
N GLN A 67 4.66 8.19 -6.25
CA GLN A 67 5.02 6.84 -6.65
C GLN A 67 3.79 6.04 -7.11
N ARG A 68 2.63 6.18 -6.44
CA ARG A 68 1.39 5.54 -6.87
C ARG A 68 0.91 6.05 -8.22
N ARG A 69 0.90 7.38 -8.42
CA ARG A 69 0.52 8.00 -9.71
C ARG A 69 1.44 7.54 -10.85
N ALA A 70 2.75 7.45 -10.59
CA ALA A 70 3.70 6.95 -11.58
C ALA A 70 3.42 5.49 -11.96
N LEU A 71 3.13 4.64 -10.97
CA LEU A 71 2.84 3.22 -11.19
C LEU A 71 1.52 3.01 -11.96
N LEU A 72 0.46 3.73 -11.59
CA LEU A 72 -0.83 3.72 -12.32
C LEU A 72 -0.68 4.19 -13.78
N LYS A 73 0.22 5.13 -14.04
CA LYS A 73 0.52 5.60 -15.40
C LYS A 73 1.34 4.58 -16.20
N GLN A 74 2.22 3.82 -15.55
CA GLN A 74 3.05 2.81 -16.19
C GLN A 74 2.28 1.52 -16.52
N HIS A 75 1.26 1.20 -15.71
CA HIS A 75 0.47 -0.01 -15.83
C HIS A 75 -1.04 0.27 -15.97
N PRO A 76 -1.46 0.96 -17.05
CA PRO A 76 -2.87 1.24 -17.29
C PRO A 76 -3.72 -0.03 -17.54
N GLU A 77 -3.07 -1.16 -17.86
CA GLU A 77 -3.69 -2.45 -18.12
C GLU A 77 -4.13 -3.21 -16.86
N VAL A 78 -3.57 -2.88 -15.70
CA VAL A 78 -3.83 -3.61 -14.44
C VAL A 78 -5.20 -3.23 -13.90
N ARG A 79 -6.11 -4.21 -13.85
CA ARG A 79 -7.47 -4.05 -13.32
C ARG A 79 -7.61 -4.38 -11.83
N SER A 80 -6.70 -5.19 -11.30
CA SER A 80 -6.67 -5.62 -9.90
C SER A 80 -5.22 -5.68 -9.44
N TRP A 81 -4.84 -4.70 -8.60
CA TRP A 81 -3.50 -4.63 -8.03
C TRP A 81 -3.29 -5.70 -6.96
N ALA A 82 -4.35 -6.14 -6.29
CA ALA A 82 -4.31 -7.26 -5.36
C ALA A 82 -3.83 -8.54 -6.06
N ASP A 83 -4.43 -8.89 -7.21
CA ASP A 83 -4.04 -10.07 -7.98
C ASP A 83 -2.65 -9.92 -8.58
N PHE A 84 -2.31 -8.73 -9.08
CA PHE A 84 -0.99 -8.43 -9.62
C PHE A 84 0.12 -8.70 -8.60
N PHE A 85 -0.04 -8.21 -7.35
CA PHE A 85 0.97 -8.45 -6.31
C PHE A 85 0.95 -9.89 -5.80
N ALA A 86 -0.22 -10.54 -5.70
CA ALA A 86 -0.30 -11.95 -5.32
C ALA A 86 0.50 -12.85 -6.28
N GLN A 87 0.33 -12.65 -7.59
CA GLN A 87 1.09 -13.36 -8.62
C GLN A 87 2.60 -13.08 -8.54
N GLN A 88 3.00 -11.86 -8.21
CA GLN A 88 4.42 -11.53 -8.02
C GLN A 88 5.05 -12.26 -6.83
N VAL A 89 4.32 -12.37 -5.71
CA VAL A 89 4.78 -13.10 -4.52
C VAL A 89 4.91 -14.59 -4.82
N GLU A 90 3.92 -15.18 -5.49
CA GLU A 90 3.96 -16.59 -5.88
C GLU A 90 5.13 -16.88 -6.82
N ARG A 91 5.36 -16.03 -7.84
CA ARG A 91 6.51 -16.15 -8.73
C ARG A 91 7.85 -16.03 -8.00
N HIS A 92 7.96 -15.13 -7.01
CA HIS A 92 9.18 -15.00 -6.20
C HIS A 92 9.39 -16.20 -5.26
N SER A 93 8.31 -16.79 -4.76
CA SER A 93 8.35 -17.95 -3.85
C SER A 93 8.63 -19.25 -4.59
N ALA A 94 8.15 -19.39 -5.83
CA ALA A 94 8.43 -20.54 -6.70
C ALA A 94 9.84 -20.51 -7.31
N ALA A 95 10.54 -19.38 -7.20
CA ALA A 95 11.92 -19.23 -7.67
C ALA A 95 12.99 -19.67 -6.63
N TYR A 96 12.56 -20.14 -5.46
CA TYR A 96 13.41 -20.64 -4.37
C TYR A 96 13.04 -22.08 -4.02
#